data_AF-A0A318HTR2-F1
#
_entry.id   AF-A0A318HTR2-F1
#
_cell.length_a   1.000
_cell.length_b   1.000
_cell.length_c   1.000
_cell.angle_alpha   90.00
_cell.angle_beta   90.00
_cell.angle_gamma   90.00
#
_symmetry.space_group_name_H-M   'P 1'
#
loop_
_entity.id
_entity.type
_entity.pdbx_description
1 polymer ?
#
loop_
_entity_poly.entity_id
_entity_poly.type
_entity_poly.pdbx_seq_one_letter_code
_entity_poly.pdbx_strand_id
1 'polypeptide(L)'
;MDELLERADIISVHVPYNENTHELLDERAFHKMKRGVIFVNTSRGKVVKEEMLIKYLEKKHIGGAVLDVYKNEPKVPPKLRRMSNVILTPHLGGGTKPGRLACYEMAVANVMAVLNGNTPLNPVNGPL
;
A
#
# COMPACT_ATOMS: atom_id res chain seq x y z
N MET A 1 8.95 -5.28 -14.62
CA MET A 1 9.12 -4.26 -13.57
C MET A 1 9.98 -3.12 -14.09
N ASP A 2 11.20 -3.38 -14.56
CA ASP A 2 12.13 -2.33 -15.02
C ASP A 2 11.52 -1.34 -16.04
N GLU A 3 10.92 -1.85 -17.11
CA GLU A 3 10.26 -1.03 -18.12
C GLU A 3 9.16 -0.13 -17.53
N LEU A 4 8.39 -0.62 -16.56
CA LEU A 4 7.36 0.17 -15.87
C LEU A 4 8.00 1.32 -15.09
N LEU A 5 9.04 1.04 -14.31
CA LEU A 5 9.71 2.05 -13.48
C LEU A 5 10.32 3.17 -14.34
N GLU A 6 10.95 2.81 -15.45
CA GLU A 6 11.64 3.76 -16.33
C GLU A 6 10.68 4.60 -17.19
N ARG A 7 9.45 4.10 -17.42
CA ARG A 7 8.49 4.75 -18.33
C ARG A 7 7.33 5.45 -17.63
N ALA A 8 6.96 5.06 -16.42
CA ALA A 8 5.78 5.59 -15.75
C ALA A 8 6.00 7.01 -15.19
N ASP A 9 5.04 7.90 -15.44
CA ASP A 9 5.01 9.25 -14.84
C ASP A 9 4.28 9.24 -13.48
N ILE A 10 3.43 8.24 -13.25
CA ILE A 10 2.76 7.94 -11.98
C ILE A 10 2.86 6.43 -11.72
N ILE A 11 3.28 6.05 -10.51
CA ILE A 11 3.36 4.65 -10.07
C ILE A 11 2.44 4.46 -8.87
N SER A 12 1.46 3.56 -8.98
CA SER A 12 0.59 3.15 -7.86
C SER A 12 0.84 1.70 -7.45
N VAL A 13 0.81 1.43 -6.15
CA VAL A 13 1.12 0.11 -5.58
C VAL A 13 -0.14 -0.59 -5.11
N HIS A 14 -0.39 -1.80 -5.62
CA HIS A 14 -1.58 -2.62 -5.34
C HIS A 14 -1.23 -4.11 -5.19
N VAL A 15 -0.27 -4.43 -4.32
CA VAL A 15 0.12 -5.82 -4.02
C VAL A 15 -0.18 -6.17 -2.56
N PRO A 16 -0.53 -7.43 -2.24
CA PRO A 16 -0.58 -7.87 -0.85
C PRO A 16 0.82 -7.81 -0.24
N TYR A 17 0.91 -7.77 1.09
CA TYR A 17 2.17 -7.94 1.79
C TYR A 17 2.42 -9.41 2.12
N ASN A 18 3.59 -9.90 1.74
CA ASN A 18 4.14 -11.22 2.00
C ASN A 18 5.66 -11.17 1.81
N GLU A 19 6.36 -12.31 1.95
CA GLU A 19 7.82 -12.38 1.81
C GLU A 19 8.32 -11.91 0.43
N ASN A 20 7.60 -12.24 -0.65
CA ASN A 20 7.98 -11.87 -2.03
C ASN A 20 7.78 -10.38 -2.34
N THR A 21 7.02 -9.67 -1.50
CA THR A 21 6.66 -8.26 -1.70
C THR A 21 7.26 -7.37 -0.63
N HIS A 22 7.97 -7.95 0.36
CA HIS A 22 8.66 -7.19 1.40
C HIS A 22 9.74 -6.31 0.77
N GLU A 23 9.62 -4.99 0.98
CA GLU A 23 10.53 -4.01 0.40
C GLU A 23 10.74 -4.18 -1.12
N LEU A 24 9.70 -4.66 -1.84
CA LEU A 24 9.68 -4.79 -3.31
C LEU A 24 10.16 -3.50 -4.00
N LEU A 25 9.80 -2.36 -3.43
CA LEU A 25 10.28 -1.05 -3.86
C LEU A 25 11.44 -0.62 -2.96
N ASP A 26 12.62 -1.11 -3.32
CA ASP A 26 13.90 -0.85 -2.70
C ASP A 26 14.64 0.33 -3.35
N GLU A 27 15.91 0.54 -2.98
CA GLU A 27 16.73 1.61 -3.56
C GLU A 27 16.91 1.47 -5.07
N ARG A 28 17.05 0.24 -5.59
CA ARG A 28 17.22 -0.01 -7.02
C ARG A 28 15.95 0.36 -7.78
N ALA A 29 14.78 0.03 -7.23
CA ALA A 29 13.50 0.40 -7.82
C ALA A 29 13.36 1.93 -7.91
N PHE A 30 13.59 2.65 -6.80
CA PHE A 30 13.51 4.11 -6.78
C PHE A 30 14.53 4.78 -7.71
N HIS A 31 15.73 4.22 -7.84
CA HIS A 31 16.75 4.74 -8.74
C HIS A 31 16.32 4.71 -10.21
N LYS A 32 15.64 3.64 -10.63
CA LYS A 32 15.16 3.46 -12.02
C LYS A 32 13.96 4.33 -12.37
N MET A 33 13.23 4.83 -11.37
CA MET A 33 12.07 5.66 -11.62
C MET A 33 12.45 6.95 -12.35
N LYS A 34 11.56 7.45 -13.21
CA LYS A 34 11.71 8.78 -13.80
C LYS A 34 11.88 9.85 -12.72
N ARG A 35 12.73 10.85 -13.01
CA ARG A 35 12.81 12.06 -12.18
C ARG A 35 11.48 12.82 -12.26
N GLY A 36 10.93 13.21 -11.12
CA GLY A 36 9.65 13.90 -11.03
C GLY A 36 8.42 13.00 -10.97
N VAL A 37 8.58 11.66 -11.00
CA VAL A 37 7.45 10.71 -10.91
C VAL A 37 6.60 10.96 -9.66
N ILE A 38 5.29 10.73 -9.76
CA ILE A 38 4.39 10.70 -8.60
C ILE A 38 4.25 9.26 -8.10
N PHE A 39 4.49 9.06 -6.80
CA PHE A 39 4.43 7.75 -6.18
C PHE A 39 3.18 7.61 -5.28
N VAL A 40 2.37 6.58 -5.48
CA VAL A 40 1.13 6.36 -4.73
C VAL A 40 1.17 4.99 -4.06
N ASN A 41 1.00 4.94 -2.73
CA ASN A 41 0.88 3.68 -2.02
C ASN A 41 -0.40 3.65 -1.16
N THR A 42 -1.35 2.83 -1.60
CA THR A 42 -2.57 2.47 -0.88
C THR A 42 -2.64 0.97 -0.59
N SER A 43 -1.50 0.27 -0.64
CA SER A 43 -1.39 -1.17 -0.42
C SER A 43 -0.98 -1.49 1.02
N ARG A 44 0.31 -1.67 1.29
CA ARG A 44 0.91 -1.87 2.60
C ARG A 44 2.24 -1.13 2.68
N GLY A 45 2.54 -0.51 3.82
CA GLY A 45 3.77 0.28 3.96
C GLY A 45 5.04 -0.56 3.85
N LYS A 46 5.01 -1.81 4.32
CA LYS A 46 6.15 -2.74 4.28
C LYS A 46 6.52 -3.25 2.87
N VAL A 47 5.73 -2.93 1.85
CA VAL A 47 6.09 -3.18 0.43
C VAL A 47 7.18 -2.21 -0.05
N VAL A 48 7.32 -1.08 0.65
CA VAL A 48 8.26 -0.02 0.32
C VAL A 48 9.37 0.01 1.36
N LYS A 49 10.61 0.14 0.90
CA LYS A 49 11.73 0.54 1.75
C LYS A 49 11.59 2.02 2.11
N GLU A 50 10.87 2.32 3.19
CA GLU A 50 10.40 3.67 3.56
C GLU A 50 11.53 4.70 3.66
N GLU A 51 12.71 4.29 4.14
CA GLU A 51 13.90 5.13 4.20
C GLU A 51 14.41 5.56 2.82
N MET A 52 14.25 4.70 1.80
CA MET A 52 14.62 5.04 0.42
C MET A 52 13.59 5.97 -0.20
N LEU A 53 12.29 5.73 0.02
CA LEU A 53 11.26 6.66 -0.42
C LEU A 53 11.52 8.08 0.13
N ILE A 54 11.77 8.19 1.44
CA ILE A 54 12.10 9.47 2.09
C ILE A 54 13.34 10.11 1.44
N LYS A 55 14.42 9.35 1.25
CA LYS A 55 15.67 9.83 0.64
C LYS A 55 15.43 10.39 -0.77
N TYR A 56 14.63 9.71 -1.59
CA TYR A 56 14.40 10.13 -2.98
C TYR A 56 13.36 11.26 -3.09
N LEU A 57 12.43 11.38 -2.14
CA LEU A 57 11.55 12.55 -1.98
C LEU A 57 12.34 13.80 -1.55
N GLU A 58 13.26 13.69 -0.57
CA GLU A 58 14.13 14.79 -0.13
C GLU A 58 14.97 15.33 -1.30
N LYS A 59 15.45 14.44 -2.18
CA LYS A 59 16.22 14.78 -3.38
C LYS A 59 15.36 15.28 -4.56
N LYS A 60 14.03 15.28 -4.43
CA LYS A 60 13.08 15.55 -5.51
C LYS A 60 13.30 14.67 -6.76
N HIS A 61 13.88 13.48 -6.58
CA HIS A 61 13.90 12.48 -7.66
C HIS A 61 12.49 11.93 -7.82
N ILE A 62 11.82 11.59 -6.72
CA ILE A 62 10.37 11.43 -6.71
C ILE A 62 9.76 12.83 -6.56
N GLY A 63 8.93 13.23 -7.51
CA GLY A 63 8.33 14.57 -7.54
C GLY A 63 7.39 14.81 -6.38
N GLY A 64 6.62 13.78 -6.01
CA GLY A 64 5.80 13.76 -4.81
C GLY A 64 5.23 12.38 -4.52
N ALA A 65 4.64 12.22 -3.34
CA ALA A 65 4.04 10.96 -2.93
C ALA A 65 2.66 11.12 -2.28
N VAL A 66 1.78 10.14 -2.48
CA VAL A 66 0.49 10.00 -1.79
C VAL A 66 0.50 8.67 -1.05
N LEU A 67 0.46 8.72 0.28
CA LEU A 67 0.64 7.55 1.13
C LEU A 67 -0.56 7.38 2.06
N ASP A 68 -1.27 6.26 1.91
CA ASP A 68 -2.33 5.85 2.84
C ASP A 68 -1.82 4.86 3.89
N VAL A 69 -0.64 4.28 3.68
CA VAL A 69 -0.07 3.21 4.50
C VAL A 69 1.39 3.46 4.86
N TYR A 70 1.83 2.94 6.01
CA TYR A 70 3.16 3.21 6.59
C TYR A 70 3.84 1.93 7.08
N LYS A 71 5.17 1.91 7.18
CA LYS A 71 5.91 0.70 7.61
C LYS A 71 5.52 0.26 9.02
N ASN A 72 5.30 1.23 9.92
CA ASN A 72 5.05 1.03 11.35
C ASN A 72 3.77 1.75 11.82
N GLU A 73 2.63 1.43 11.21
CA GLU A 73 1.34 2.02 11.59
C GLU A 73 1.01 1.87 13.08
N PRO A 74 0.39 2.89 13.70
CA PRO A 74 -0.09 4.15 13.13
C PRO A 74 0.99 5.26 13.05
N LYS A 75 2.26 4.93 13.31
CA LYS A 75 3.34 5.92 13.37
C LYS A 75 3.75 6.34 11.96
N VAL A 76 3.64 7.64 11.70
CA VAL A 76 4.14 8.25 10.46
C VAL A 76 5.51 8.89 10.71
N PRO A 77 6.53 8.61 9.88
CA PRO A 77 7.83 9.25 9.96
C PRO A 77 7.71 10.78 10.04
N PRO A 78 8.36 11.44 11.03
CA PRO A 78 8.34 12.89 11.14
C PRO A 78 8.84 13.62 9.90
N LYS A 79 9.75 13.00 9.14
CA LYS A 79 10.25 13.54 7.87
C LYS A 79 9.14 13.68 6.83
N LEU A 80 8.35 12.63 6.60
CA LEU A 80 7.23 12.66 5.64
C LEU A 80 6.20 13.73 6.02
N ARG A 81 5.89 13.89 7.31
CA ARG A 81 4.96 14.92 7.81
C ARG A 81 5.39 16.37 7.54
N ARG A 82 6.68 16.61 7.28
CA ARG A 82 7.24 17.95 7.00
C ARG A 82 7.42 18.23 5.52
N MET A 83 7.22 17.24 4.65
CA MET A 83 7.43 17.39 3.22
C MET A 83 6.21 18.03 2.55
N SER A 84 6.42 19.13 1.84
CA SER A 84 5.34 19.80 1.09
C SER A 84 4.91 19.04 -0.17
N ASN A 85 5.72 18.10 -0.64
CA ASN A 85 5.43 17.24 -1.79
C ASN A 85 4.88 15.86 -1.38
N VAL A 86 4.33 15.72 -0.18
CA VAL A 86 3.75 14.46 0.31
C VAL A 86 2.35 14.68 0.86
N ILE A 87 1.41 13.86 0.41
CA ILE A 87 0.05 13.76 0.95
C ILE A 87 -0.03 12.47 1.78
N LEU A 88 -0.60 12.58 2.97
CA LEU A 88 -0.67 11.51 3.96
C LEU A 88 -2.11 11.29 4.40
N THR A 89 -2.58 10.05 4.33
CA THR A 89 -3.87 9.64 4.89
C THR A 89 -3.69 8.50 5.89
N PRO A 90 -4.54 8.38 6.93
CA PRO A 90 -4.38 7.39 7.99
C PRO A 90 -5.08 6.06 7.66
N HIS A 91 -4.63 5.37 6.61
CA HIS A 91 -5.15 4.05 6.19
C HIS A 91 -6.67 4.03 5.99
N LEU A 92 -7.16 4.94 5.16
CA LEU A 92 -8.58 5.19 4.93
C LEU A 92 -9.11 4.62 3.61
N GLY A 93 -8.31 3.94 2.79
CA GLY A 93 -8.73 3.49 1.46
C GLY A 93 -10.07 2.71 1.42
N GLY A 94 -10.33 1.86 2.42
CA GLY A 94 -11.60 1.14 2.59
C GLY A 94 -12.61 1.79 3.55
N GLY A 95 -12.38 3.05 3.94
CA GLY A 95 -13.03 3.71 5.08
C GLY A 95 -14.42 4.30 4.82
N THR A 96 -15.03 4.07 3.65
CA THR A 96 -16.36 4.61 3.35
C THR A 96 -17.46 3.84 4.09
N LYS A 97 -18.58 4.50 4.43
CA LYS A 97 -19.71 3.83 5.11
C LYS A 97 -20.23 2.61 4.32
N PRO A 98 -20.50 2.71 2.99
CA PRO A 98 -20.92 1.54 2.22
C PRO A 98 -19.84 0.45 2.15
N GLY A 99 -18.57 0.83 1.97
CA GLY A 99 -17.46 -0.12 1.90
C GLY A 99 -17.28 -0.91 3.21
N ARG A 100 -17.32 -0.23 4.35
CA ARG A 100 -17.25 -0.90 5.66
C ARG A 100 -18.46 -1.79 5.93
N LEU A 101 -19.66 -1.34 5.56
CA LEU A 101 -20.86 -2.15 5.72
C LEU A 101 -20.76 -3.46 4.91
N ALA A 102 -20.35 -3.38 3.64
CA ALA A 102 -20.14 -4.56 2.82
C ALA A 102 -19.09 -5.53 3.41
N CYS A 103 -18.00 -5.00 3.99
CA CYS A 103 -17.01 -5.82 4.69
C CYS A 103 -17.61 -6.52 5.92
N TYR A 104 -18.45 -5.84 6.71
CA TYR A 104 -19.11 -6.42 7.87
C TYR A 104 -20.13 -7.49 7.48
N GLU A 105 -20.94 -7.21 6.47
CA GLU A 105 -21.90 -8.18 5.91
C GLU A 105 -21.19 -9.43 5.41
N MET A 106 -20.10 -9.27 4.65
CA MET A 106 -19.27 -10.37 4.19
C MET A 106 -18.68 -11.18 5.35
N ALA A 107 -18.16 -10.52 6.38
CA ALA A 107 -17.60 -11.20 7.54
C ALA A 107 -18.65 -12.03 8.29
N VAL A 108 -19.82 -11.45 8.56
CA VAL A 108 -20.94 -12.15 9.21
C VAL A 108 -21.43 -13.31 8.35
N ALA A 109 -21.58 -13.13 7.04
CA ALA A 109 -22.02 -14.19 6.13
C ALA A 109 -21.05 -15.38 6.11
N ASN A 110 -19.73 -15.12 6.13
CA ASN A 110 -18.72 -16.18 6.22
C ASN A 110 -18.81 -16.96 7.54
N VAL A 111 -18.96 -16.27 8.68
CA VAL A 111 -19.11 -16.92 9.99
C VAL A 111 -20.38 -17.77 10.03
N MET A 112 -21.51 -17.24 9.55
CA MET A 112 -22.78 -17.96 9.52
C MET A 112 -22.72 -19.20 8.61
N ALA A 113 -22.02 -19.13 7.47
CA ALA A 113 -21.83 -20.28 6.60
C ALA A 113 -21.13 -21.44 7.35
N VAL A 114 -20.03 -21.13 8.05
CA VAL A 114 -19.25 -22.12 8.82
C VAL A 114 -20.04 -22.68 10.00
N LEU A 115 -20.74 -21.83 10.76
CA LEU A 115 -21.56 -22.28 11.91
C LEU A 115 -22.73 -23.18 11.48
N ASN A 116 -23.20 -23.04 10.24
CA ASN A 116 -24.22 -23.91 9.65
C ASN A 116 -23.65 -25.16 8.96
N GLY A 117 -22.35 -25.45 9.11
CA GLY A 117 -21.70 -26.62 8.54
C GLY A 117 -21.32 -26.50 7.06
N ASN A 118 -21.39 -25.31 6.47
CA ASN A 118 -20.95 -25.06 5.11
C ASN A 118 -19.50 -24.57 5.07
N THR A 119 -18.87 -24.60 3.89
CA THR A 119 -17.60 -23.90 3.67
C THR A 119 -17.78 -22.38 3.75
N PRO A 120 -16.76 -21.62 4.20
CA PRO A 120 -16.80 -20.16 4.13
C PRO A 120 -17.01 -19.70 2.68
N LEU A 121 -17.65 -18.54 2.51
CA LEU A 121 -17.96 -17.96 1.20
C LEU A 121 -16.73 -17.36 0.51
N ASN A 122 -15.77 -16.85 1.29
CA ASN A 122 -14.57 -16.18 0.82
C ASN A 122 -13.30 -16.75 1.50
N PRO A 123 -12.98 -18.04 1.29
CA PRO A 123 -11.75 -18.63 1.82
C PRO A 123 -10.52 -18.00 1.15
N VAL A 124 -9.50 -17.64 1.94
CA VAL A 124 -8.23 -17.08 1.43
C VAL A 124 -7.25 -18.19 1.07
N ASN A 125 -7.16 -19.18 1.94
CA ASN A 125 -6.48 -20.45 1.75
C ASN A 125 -7.53 -21.49 1.30
N GLY A 126 -7.16 -22.34 0.33
CA GLY A 126 -8.03 -23.44 -0.13
C GLY A 126 -8.48 -24.34 1.03
N PRO A 127 -9.47 -25.22 0.81
CA PRO A 127 -10.07 -25.99 1.90
C PRO A 127 -9.00 -26.72 2.73
N LEU A 128 -9.19 -26.71 4.05
CA LEU A 128 -8.49 -27.59 4.98
C LEU A 128 -8.66 -29.06 4.58
#